data_AF-A0A9P0AKR9-F1
#
_entry.id   AF-A0A9P0AKR9-F1
#
_cell.length_a   1.000
_cell.length_b   1.000
_cell.length_c   1.000
_cell.angle_alpha   90.00
_cell.angle_beta   90.00
_cell.angle_gamma   90.00
#
_symmetry.space_group_name_H-M   'P 1'
#
loop_
_entity.id
_entity.type
_entity.pdbx_description
1 polymer ?
#
loop_
_entity_poly.entity_id
_entity_poly.type
_entity_poly.pdbx_seq_one_letter_code
_entity_poly.pdbx_strand_id
1 'polypeptide(L)'
;MDSNPAENSNSDQSDTIKQKQLYFLNEQLQSMVRELPPQYQQRLPYELLTCLAESLLDGTVFSIISNLMDIQHVTEKQLFQQRLSYLRSYSDKVQAVTNGD
;
A
#
# COMPACT_ATOMS: atom_id res chain seq x y z
N MET A 1 16.38 36.56 28.58
CA MET A 1 16.38 35.27 27.86
C MET A 1 15.00 35.15 27.27
N ASP A 2 14.80 35.77 26.11
CA ASP A 2 13.49 35.87 25.47
C ASP A 2 13.25 34.61 24.65
N SER A 3 12.40 33.73 25.17
CA SER A 3 11.88 32.60 24.41
C SER A 3 10.99 33.14 23.29
N ASN A 4 11.35 32.84 22.05
CA ASN A 4 10.64 33.23 20.84
C ASN A 4 9.22 32.60 20.81
N PRO A 5 8.13 33.39 20.77
CA PRO A 5 6.76 32.87 20.72
C PRO A 5 6.38 32.14 19.43
N ALA A 6 7.21 32.23 18.37
CA ALA A 6 6.87 31.75 17.03
C ALA A 6 7.03 30.24 16.83
N GLU A 7 7.74 29.51 17.71
CA GLU A 7 7.98 28.08 17.53
C GLU A 7 6.85 27.18 18.08
N ASN A 8 5.94 27.72 18.92
CA ASN A 8 4.89 26.93 19.57
C ASN A 8 3.59 26.79 18.74
N SER A 9 3.43 27.56 17.65
CA SER A 9 2.18 27.61 16.88
C SER A 9 2.05 26.52 15.80
N ASN A 10 3.17 25.91 15.37
CA ASN A 10 3.19 24.95 14.27
C ASN A 10 2.77 23.52 14.70
N SER A 11 3.09 23.10 15.92
CA SER A 11 2.73 21.78 16.44
C SER A 11 1.21 21.64 16.64
N ASP A 12 0.58 22.65 17.24
CA ASP A 12 -0.88 22.67 17.48
C ASP A 12 -1.70 22.62 16.17
N GLN A 13 -1.20 23.25 15.11
CA GLN A 13 -1.84 23.16 13.78
C GLN A 13 -1.71 21.75 13.17
N SER A 14 -0.58 21.07 13.36
CA SER A 14 -0.37 19.73 12.81
C SER A 14 -1.26 18.68 13.49
N ASP A 15 -1.45 18.78 14.80
CA ASP A 15 -2.29 17.86 15.56
C ASP A 15 -3.78 18.09 15.30
N THR A 16 -4.18 19.36 15.13
CA THR A 16 -5.56 19.68 14.71
C THR A 16 -5.88 19.23 13.28
N ILE A 17 -4.90 19.24 12.36
CA ILE A 17 -5.07 18.69 11.00
C ILE A 17 -5.26 17.17 11.06
N LYS A 18 -4.40 16.45 11.81
CA LYS A 18 -4.51 15.00 11.97
C LYS A 18 -5.85 14.59 12.59
N GLN A 19 -6.28 15.29 13.63
CA GLN A 19 -7.60 15.04 14.24
C GLN A 19 -8.74 15.22 13.24
N LYS A 20 -8.73 16.30 12.44
CA LYS A 20 -9.74 16.52 11.39
C LYS A 20 -9.76 15.39 10.37
N GLN A 21 -8.59 14.91 9.95
CA GLN A 21 -8.48 13.78 9.04
C GLN A 21 -9.01 12.49 9.66
N LEU A 22 -8.71 12.24 10.93
CA LEU A 22 -9.21 11.08 11.66
C LEU A 22 -10.73 11.09 11.78
N TYR A 23 -11.31 12.24 12.12
CA TYR A 23 -12.76 12.40 12.20
C TYR A 23 -13.42 12.15 10.84
N PHE A 24 -12.91 12.78 9.78
CA PHE A 24 -13.41 12.57 8.43
C PHE A 24 -13.37 11.09 8.02
N LEU A 25 -12.25 10.41 8.29
CA LEU A 25 -12.09 9.01 7.91
C LEU A 25 -12.99 8.08 8.73
N ASN A 26 -13.14 8.34 10.03
CA ASN A 26 -14.06 7.59 10.88
C ASN A 26 -15.52 7.76 10.45
N GLU A 27 -15.94 8.95 10.02
CA GLU A 27 -17.29 9.16 9.48
C GLU A 27 -17.51 8.34 8.21
N GLN A 28 -16.54 8.32 7.30
CA GLN A 28 -16.63 7.48 6.10
C GLN A 28 -16.69 5.99 6.43
N LEU A 29 -15.81 5.51 7.33
CA LEU A 29 -15.82 4.11 7.78
C LEU A 29 -17.15 3.73 8.43
N GLN A 30 -17.72 4.60 9.27
CA GLN A 30 -19.03 4.37 9.85
C GLN A 30 -20.14 4.31 8.80
N SER A 31 -20.10 5.18 7.77
CA SER A 31 -21.05 5.13 6.67
C SER A 31 -20.98 3.77 5.97
N MET A 32 -19.76 3.29 5.67
CA MET A 32 -19.55 1.98 5.06
C MET A 32 -20.07 0.84 5.94
N VAL A 33 -19.86 0.90 7.26
CA VAL A 33 -20.38 -0.12 8.19
C VAL A 33 -21.91 -0.14 8.20
N ARG A 34 -22.58 1.01 8.12
CA ARG A 34 -24.05 1.09 8.10
C ARG A 34 -24.68 0.43 6.87
N GLU A 35 -23.94 0.35 5.77
CA GLU A 35 -24.36 -0.35 4.55
C GLU A 35 -24.23 -1.88 4.65
N LEU A 36 -23.47 -2.39 5.64
CA LEU A 36 -23.30 -3.82 5.85
C LEU A 36 -24.50 -4.45 6.57
N PRO A 37 -24.81 -5.74 6.32
CA PRO A 37 -25.81 -6.47 7.10
C PRO A 37 -25.52 -6.45 8.62
N PRO A 38 -26.56 -6.43 9.50
CA PRO A 38 -26.41 -6.27 10.95
C PRO A 38 -25.45 -7.28 11.61
N GLN A 39 -25.38 -8.50 11.08
CA GLN A 39 -24.47 -9.55 11.57
C GLN A 39 -22.97 -9.18 11.46
N TYR A 40 -22.62 -8.30 10.53
CA TYR A 40 -21.26 -7.81 10.35
C TYR A 40 -21.02 -6.49 11.10
N GLN A 41 -22.06 -5.66 11.25
CA GLN A 41 -21.99 -4.41 12.01
C GLN A 41 -21.54 -4.65 13.47
N GLN A 42 -22.07 -5.69 14.11
CA GLN A 42 -21.70 -6.05 15.49
C GLN A 42 -20.23 -6.46 15.66
N ARG A 43 -19.56 -6.85 14.56
CA ARG A 43 -18.14 -7.24 14.57
C ARG A 43 -17.19 -6.07 14.34
N LEU A 44 -17.72 -4.88 14.09
CA LEU A 44 -16.96 -3.68 13.75
C LEU A 44 -17.22 -2.59 14.80
N PRO A 45 -16.67 -2.75 16.03
CA PRO A 45 -16.82 -1.75 17.08
C PRO A 45 -16.11 -0.44 16.71
N TYR A 46 -16.56 0.67 17.30
CA TYR A 46 -16.02 2.01 17.03
C TYR A 46 -14.50 2.12 17.29
N GLU A 47 -14.01 1.42 18.32
CA GLU A 47 -12.57 1.34 18.62
C GLU A 47 -11.79 0.75 17.44
N LEU A 48 -12.30 -0.33 16.84
CA LEU A 48 -11.67 -0.96 15.67
C LEU A 48 -11.64 -0.01 14.47
N LEU A 49 -12.74 0.73 14.23
CA LEU A 49 -12.81 1.72 13.15
C LEU A 49 -11.81 2.85 13.37
N THR A 50 -11.60 3.26 14.62
CA THR A 50 -10.64 4.30 14.99
C THR A 50 -9.21 3.82 14.74
N CYS A 51 -8.84 2.63 15.22
CA CYS A 51 -7.52 2.05 14.96
C CYS A 51 -7.27 1.84 13.46
N LEU A 52 -8.32 1.48 12.70
CA LEU A 52 -8.25 1.35 11.25
C LEU A 52 -8.00 2.72 10.60
N ALA A 53 -8.72 3.76 10.99
CA ALA A 53 -8.51 5.12 10.49
C ALA A 53 -7.08 5.62 10.77
N GLU A 54 -6.54 5.36 11.96
CA GLU A 54 -5.15 5.70 12.31
C GLU A 54 -4.16 4.97 11.40
N SER A 55 -4.35 3.66 11.20
CA SER A 55 -3.48 2.84 10.34
C SER A 55 -3.53 3.27 8.87
N LEU A 56 -4.71 3.69 8.40
CA LEU A 56 -4.90 4.21 7.04
C LEU A 56 -4.24 5.58 6.86
N LEU A 57 -4.26 6.45 7.88
CA LEU A 57 -3.59 7.76 7.85
C LEU A 57 -2.08 7.65 7.96
N ASP A 58 -1.58 6.71 8.76
CA ASP A 58 -0.16 6.43 8.89
C ASP A 58 0.46 6.02 7.53
N GLY A 59 -0.28 5.27 6.72
CA GLY A 59 0.08 4.98 5.34
C GLY A 59 1.29 4.04 5.17
N THR A 60 1.99 3.67 6.25
CA THR A 60 3.15 2.78 6.21
C THR A 60 2.79 1.42 5.64
N VAL A 61 1.62 0.88 6.00
CA VAL A 61 1.13 -0.41 5.48
C VAL A 61 1.00 -0.37 3.96
N PHE A 62 0.44 0.70 3.40
CA PHE A 62 0.33 0.87 1.95
C PHE A 62 1.69 1.04 1.29
N SER A 63 2.61 1.77 1.92
CA SER A 63 3.99 1.92 1.43
C SER A 63 4.71 0.57 1.36
N ILE A 64 4.60 -0.27 2.40
CA ILE A 64 5.16 -1.62 2.42
C ILE A 64 4.58 -2.45 1.26
N ILE A 65 3.26 -2.44 1.09
CA ILE A 65 2.59 -3.19 0.02
C ILE A 65 3.05 -2.70 -1.36
N SER A 66 3.16 -1.39 -1.58
CA SER A 66 3.66 -0.81 -2.84
C SER A 66 5.08 -1.29 -3.13
N ASN A 67 5.96 -1.23 -2.13
CA ASN A 67 7.35 -1.66 -2.30
C ASN A 67 7.46 -3.16 -2.62
N LEU A 68 6.66 -4.00 -1.94
CA LEU A 68 6.62 -5.44 -2.23
C LEU A 68 6.08 -5.72 -3.63
N MET A 69 5.07 -4.97 -4.06
CA MET A 69 4.51 -5.08 -5.41
C MET A 69 5.52 -4.69 -6.48
N ASP A 70 6.31 -3.64 -6.26
CA ASP A 70 7.38 -3.25 -7.19
C ASP A 70 8.46 -4.33 -7.30
N ILE A 71 8.87 -4.91 -6.17
CA ILE A 71 9.81 -6.05 -6.15
C ILE A 71 9.23 -7.24 -6.93
N GLN A 72 7.95 -7.55 -6.71
CA GLN A 72 7.26 -8.61 -7.43
C GLN A 72 7.30 -8.36 -8.95
N HIS A 73 6.87 -7.17 -9.40
CA HIS A 73 6.83 -6.84 -10.82
C HIS A 73 8.21 -6.96 -11.49
N VAL A 74 9.27 -6.47 -10.82
CA VAL A 74 10.63 -6.59 -11.32
C VAL A 74 11.06 -8.05 -11.42
N THR A 75 10.75 -8.85 -10.40
CA THR A 75 11.08 -10.28 -10.37
C THR A 75 10.36 -11.05 -11.48
N GLU A 76 9.07 -10.81 -11.66
CA GLU A 76 8.27 -11.43 -12.72
C GLU A 76 8.83 -11.08 -14.11
N LYS A 77 9.19 -9.81 -14.32
CA LYS A 77 9.82 -9.36 -15.58
C LYS A 77 11.15 -10.07 -15.83
N GLN A 78 11.99 -10.22 -14.80
CA GLN A 78 13.28 -10.91 -14.91
C GLN A 78 13.10 -12.39 -15.24
N LEU A 79 12.20 -13.09 -14.54
CA LEU A 79 11.91 -14.51 -14.81
C LEU A 79 11.36 -14.72 -16.23
N PHE A 80 10.47 -13.82 -16.68
CA PHE A 80 9.96 -13.86 -18.04
C PHE A 80 11.07 -13.68 -19.08
N GLN A 81 11.98 -12.72 -18.88
CA GLN A 81 13.13 -12.49 -19.75
C GLN A 81 14.09 -13.69 -19.77
N GLN A 82 14.35 -14.31 -18.61
CA GLN A 82 15.16 -15.52 -18.51
C GLN A 82 14.55 -16.70 -19.28
N ARG A 83 13.23 -16.86 -19.21
CA ARG A 83 12.52 -17.87 -20.01
C ARG A 83 12.69 -17.61 -21.49
N LEU A 84 12.53 -16.36 -21.93
CA LEU A 84 12.65 -16.00 -23.35
C LEU A 84 14.07 -16.22 -23.88
N SER A 85 15.10 -15.87 -23.12
CA SER A 85 16.49 -16.09 -23.51
C SER A 85 16.81 -17.59 -23.59
N TYR A 86 16.31 -18.39 -22.65
CA TYR A 86 16.46 -19.84 -22.69
C TYR A 86 15.82 -20.44 -23.94
N LEU A 87 14.57 -20.08 -24.24
CA LEU A 87 13.85 -20.58 -25.43
C LEU A 87 14.55 -20.18 -26.72
N ARG A 88 15.05 -18.94 -26.82
CA ARG A 88 15.83 -18.48 -27.98
C ARG A 88 17.08 -19.33 -28.15
N SER A 89 17.87 -19.50 -27.09
CA SER A 89 19.10 -20.31 -27.15
C SER A 89 18.84 -21.77 -27.50
N TYR A 90 17.70 -22.32 -27.07
CA TYR A 90 17.27 -23.66 -27.43
C TYR A 90 16.91 -23.75 -28.92
N SER A 91 16.11 -22.80 -29.42
CA SER A 91 15.77 -22.72 -30.84
C SER A 91 17.02 -22.60 -31.72
N ASP A 92 17.97 -21.75 -31.34
CA ASP A 92 19.22 -21.55 -32.08
C ASP A 92 20.05 -22.86 -32.13
N LYS A 93 20.13 -23.60 -31.01
CA LYS A 93 20.79 -24.90 -30.96
C LYS A 93 20.09 -25.94 -31.83
N VAL A 94 18.77 -26.00 -31.80
CA VAL A 94 18.00 -26.93 -32.63
C VAL A 94 18.22 -26.64 -34.12
N GLN A 95 18.19 -25.37 -34.53
CA GLN A 95 18.45 -24.97 -35.92
C GLN A 95 19.87 -25.30 -36.39
N ALA A 96 20.87 -25.14 -35.52
CA ALA A 96 22.26 -25.50 -35.84
C ALA A 96 22.42 -27.01 -36.10
N VAL A 97 21.66 -27.86 -35.38
CA VAL A 97 21.68 -29.32 -35.58
C VAL A 97 20.94 -29.71 -36.87
N THR A 98 19.82 -29.06 -37.19
CA THR A 98 19.04 -29.38 -38.41
C THR A 98 19.67 -28.91 -39.72
N ASN A 99 20.58 -27.93 -39.68
CA ASN A 99 21.26 -27.39 -40.86
C ASN A 99 22.65 -28.05 -41.12
N GLY A 100 22.99 -29.08 -40.33
CA GLY A 100 24.30 -29.76 -40.37
C GLY A 100 24.33 -31.13 -41.09
N ASP A 101 23.23 -31.56 -41.73
CA ASP A 101 23.16 -32.73 -42.62
C ASP A 101 23.02 -32.30 -44.09
#